data_AF-A0A662CU62-F1
#
_entry.id   AF-A0A662CU62-F1
#
_cell.length_a   1.000
_cell.length_b   1.000
_cell.length_c   1.000
_cell.angle_alpha   90.00
_cell.angle_beta   90.00
_cell.angle_gamma   90.00
#
_symmetry.space_group_name_H-M   'P 1'
#
loop_
_entity.id
_entity.type
_entity.pdbx_description
1 polymer ?
#
loop_
_entity_poly.entity_id
_entity_poly.type
_entity_poly.pdbx_seq_one_letter_code
_entity_poly.pdbx_strand_id
1 'polypeptide(L)'
;VERRLSLYREAAGSWEKLKVFVNIGGSYANLGTDARILSLKPGLNQVAFSSPTGEGGVIQTMAARRIPIIHLLYFRGLATEYGLAWDPKPLPRPGKSRLFQLVRFQARWFISLNLIYLGLILLGGLGQQLFFRLLNMEASPKLW
;
A
#
# COMPACT_ATOMS: atom_id res chain seq x y z
N VAL A 1 10.32 -15.06 5.34
CA VAL A 1 11.60 -14.51 4.81
C VAL A 1 12.00 -15.18 3.51
N GLU A 2 12.08 -16.51 3.49
CA GLU A 2 12.45 -17.34 2.33
C GLU A 2 11.73 -16.97 1.03
N ARG A 3 10.40 -16.76 1.07
CA ARG A 3 9.65 -16.36 -0.13
C ARG A 3 10.12 -15.02 -0.74
N ARG A 4 10.53 -14.04 0.07
CA ARG A 4 11.10 -12.78 -0.46
C ARG A 4 12.45 -13.04 -1.12
N LEU A 5 13.30 -13.82 -0.47
CA LEU A 5 14.63 -14.18 -0.98
C LEU A 5 14.56 -14.94 -2.30
N SER A 6 13.60 -15.87 -2.44
CA SER A 6 13.41 -16.60 -3.70
C SER A 6 12.99 -15.67 -4.83
N LEU A 7 12.05 -14.75 -4.59
CA LEU A 7 11.66 -13.74 -5.57
C LEU A 7 12.84 -12.85 -5.99
N TYR A 8 13.67 -12.40 -5.04
CA TYR A 8 14.84 -11.57 -5.37
C TYR A 8 15.87 -12.32 -6.21
N ARG A 9 16.17 -13.57 -5.85
CA ARG A 9 17.09 -14.43 -6.59
C ARG A 9 16.57 -14.73 -7.99
N GLU A 10 15.29 -15.06 -8.12
CA GLU A 10 14.64 -15.38 -9.39
C GLU A 10 14.65 -14.17 -10.33
N ALA A 11 14.25 -12.99 -9.84
CA ALA A 11 14.25 -11.76 -10.62
C ALA A 11 15.66 -11.33 -11.06
N ALA A 12 16.67 -11.53 -10.21
CA ALA A 12 18.06 -11.23 -10.55
C ALA A 12 18.74 -12.33 -11.38
N GLY A 13 18.18 -13.53 -11.42
CA GLY A 13 18.78 -14.75 -11.99
C GLY A 13 19.86 -15.39 -11.11
N SER A 14 20.65 -14.60 -10.36
CA SER A 14 21.65 -15.10 -9.42
C SER A 14 21.96 -14.09 -8.31
N TRP A 15 22.61 -14.54 -7.22
CA TRP A 15 22.95 -13.66 -6.09
C TRP A 15 24.05 -12.64 -6.45
N GLU A 16 24.99 -13.00 -7.34
CA GLU A 16 26.13 -12.18 -7.75
C GLU A 16 25.71 -10.96 -8.60
N LYS A 17 24.52 -11.04 -9.19
CA LYS A 17 23.90 -9.95 -9.96
C LYS A 17 23.25 -8.90 -9.06
N LEU A 18 22.92 -9.23 -7.81
CA LEU A 18 22.41 -8.25 -6.85
C LEU A 18 23.55 -7.37 -6.34
N LYS A 19 23.51 -6.08 -6.69
CA LYS A 19 24.55 -5.10 -6.30
C LYS A 19 24.27 -4.36 -5.01
N VAL A 20 23.00 -4.28 -4.62
CA VAL A 20 22.57 -3.61 -3.39
C VAL A 20 21.17 -4.11 -3.02
N PHE A 21 20.91 -4.21 -1.73
CA PHE A 21 19.57 -4.41 -1.18
C PHE A 21 19.09 -3.11 -0.52
N VAL A 22 17.93 -2.61 -0.95
CA VAL A 22 17.33 -1.40 -0.35
C VAL A 22 16.20 -1.83 0.57
N ASN A 23 16.40 -1.63 1.87
CA ASN A 23 15.35 -1.82 2.87
C ASN A 23 14.66 -0.48 3.15
N ILE A 24 13.33 -0.48 3.17
CA ILE A 24 12.53 0.68 3.58
C ILE A 24 11.69 0.28 4.80
N GLY A 25 11.79 1.06 5.88
CA GLY A 25 11.02 0.85 7.11
C GLY A 25 11.48 -0.36 7.95
N GLY A 26 10.66 -0.74 8.93
CA GLY A 26 10.99 -1.74 9.95
C GLY A 26 10.17 -3.02 9.87
N SER A 27 9.93 -3.56 8.66
CA SER A 27 9.09 -4.77 8.55
C SER A 27 9.74 -5.98 9.22
N TYR A 28 8.95 -6.75 9.97
CA TYR A 28 9.41 -7.94 10.69
C TYR A 28 10.12 -8.95 9.78
N ALA A 29 9.66 -9.14 8.53
CA ALA A 29 10.32 -10.03 7.58
C ALA A 29 11.71 -9.53 7.13
N ASN A 30 11.96 -8.23 7.12
CA ASN A 30 13.27 -7.68 6.76
C ASN A 30 14.21 -7.61 7.95
N LEU A 31 13.68 -7.30 9.14
CA LEU A 31 14.47 -7.18 10.37
C LEU A 31 14.75 -8.53 11.03
N GLY A 32 13.81 -9.48 10.95
CA GLY A 32 13.82 -10.70 11.75
C GLY A 32 13.52 -10.43 13.23
N THR A 33 13.80 -11.42 14.08
CA THR A 33 13.71 -11.32 15.55
C THR A 33 15.07 -11.14 16.22
N ASP A 34 16.15 -11.32 15.46
CA ASP A 34 17.50 -11.20 15.97
C ASP A 34 17.85 -9.76 16.35
N ALA A 35 18.11 -9.54 17.64
CA ALA A 35 18.40 -8.23 18.21
C ALA A 35 19.61 -7.51 17.57
N ARG A 36 20.54 -8.23 16.93
CA ARG A 36 21.67 -7.60 16.23
C ARG A 36 21.24 -6.65 15.12
N ILE A 37 20.03 -6.80 14.58
CA ILE A 37 19.51 -5.86 13.60
C ILE A 37 19.46 -4.42 14.13
N LEU A 38 19.34 -4.23 15.44
CA LEU A 38 19.31 -2.93 16.09
C LEU A 38 20.67 -2.20 16.01
N SER A 39 21.76 -2.90 15.73
CA SER A 39 23.08 -2.30 15.49
C SER A 39 23.23 -1.69 14.10
N LEU A 40 22.32 -2.03 13.16
CA LEU A 40 22.36 -1.52 11.80
C LEU A 40 21.94 -0.05 11.78
N LYS A 41 22.82 0.82 11.29
CA LYS A 41 22.52 2.24 11.17
C LYS A 41 21.64 2.50 9.95
N PRO A 42 20.74 3.50 10.00
CA PRO A 42 20.16 4.07 8.80
C PRO A 42 21.23 4.48 7.78
N GLY A 43 20.95 4.31 6.49
CA GLY A 43 21.87 4.63 5.40
C GLY A 43 22.60 3.43 4.81
N LEU A 44 23.78 3.67 4.21
CA LEU A 44 24.56 2.64 3.52
C LEU A 44 25.38 1.81 4.51
N ASN A 45 25.22 0.50 4.46
CA ASN A 45 25.93 -0.49 5.27
C ASN A 45 26.59 -1.52 4.34
N GLN A 46 27.90 -1.73 4.51
CA GLN A 46 28.68 -2.70 3.71
C GLN A 46 29.25 -3.84 4.55
N VAL A 47 29.00 -3.83 5.85
CA VAL A 47 29.52 -4.83 6.78
C VAL A 47 28.72 -6.12 6.64
N ALA A 48 29.42 -7.24 6.50
CA ALA A 48 28.80 -8.55 6.56
C ALA A 48 28.46 -8.90 8.02
N PHE A 49 27.21 -9.20 8.29
CA PHE A 49 26.76 -9.77 9.56
C PHE A 49 25.61 -10.75 9.29
N SER A 50 25.44 -11.72 10.19
CA SER A 50 24.46 -12.79 10.02
C SER A 50 23.76 -13.09 11.34
N SER A 51 22.66 -13.85 11.24
CA SER A 51 21.98 -14.47 12.36
C SER A 51 22.28 -15.98 12.36
N PRO A 52 23.04 -16.52 13.33
CA PRO A 52 23.33 -17.94 13.50
C PRO A 52 22.10 -18.76 13.91
N THR A 53 21.07 -18.12 14.47
CA THR A 53 19.89 -18.79 15.05
C THR A 53 18.74 -18.97 14.07
N GLY A 54 18.91 -18.61 12.79
CA GLY A 54 17.83 -18.65 11.80
C GLY A 54 16.75 -17.58 11.99
N GLU A 55 16.94 -16.70 12.98
CA GLU A 55 16.04 -15.61 13.37
C GLU A 55 16.24 -14.34 12.52
N GLY A 56 17.20 -14.38 11.59
CA GLY A 56 17.54 -13.28 10.71
C GLY A 56 16.45 -12.99 9.68
N GLY A 57 16.24 -11.70 9.42
CA GLY A 57 15.41 -11.25 8.32
C GLY A 57 16.16 -11.26 6.98
N VAL A 58 15.51 -10.65 5.97
CA VAL A 58 16.12 -10.45 4.65
C VAL A 58 17.43 -9.67 4.77
N ILE A 59 17.51 -8.67 5.65
CA ILE A 59 18.70 -7.81 5.78
C ILE A 59 19.92 -8.63 6.18
N GLN A 60 19.84 -9.43 7.24
CA GLN A 60 20.93 -10.31 7.69
C GLN A 60 21.31 -11.31 6.59
N THR A 61 20.32 -11.81 5.84
CA THR A 61 20.57 -12.75 4.75
C THR A 61 21.37 -12.11 3.60
N MET A 62 21.09 -10.84 3.29
CA MET A 62 21.81 -10.05 2.28
C MET A 62 23.21 -9.65 2.77
N ALA A 63 23.31 -9.19 4.02
CA ALA A 63 24.59 -8.87 4.66
C ALA A 63 25.54 -10.08 4.70
N ALA A 64 25.02 -11.26 5.05
CA ALA A 64 25.79 -12.51 5.07
C ALA A 64 26.36 -12.88 3.67
N ARG A 65 25.70 -12.43 2.60
CA ARG A 65 26.14 -12.60 1.20
C ARG A 65 27.08 -11.48 0.73
N ARG A 66 27.46 -10.56 1.61
CA ARG A 66 28.23 -9.35 1.27
C ARG A 66 27.54 -8.45 0.23
N ILE A 67 26.21 -8.49 0.16
CA ILE A 67 25.43 -7.56 -0.65
C ILE A 67 25.26 -6.27 0.17
N PRO A 68 25.71 -5.10 -0.32
CA PRO A 68 25.53 -3.83 0.36
C PRO A 68 24.06 -3.54 0.67
N ILE A 69 23.78 -2.89 1.80
CA ILE A 69 22.43 -2.58 2.26
C ILE A 69 22.25 -1.07 2.37
N ILE A 70 21.22 -0.53 1.74
CA ILE A 70 20.73 0.81 2.03
C ILE A 70 19.52 0.64 2.96
N HIS A 71 19.70 0.98 4.24
CA HIS A 71 18.68 0.85 5.26
C HIS A 71 17.96 2.19 5.48
N LEU A 72 16.85 2.40 4.78
CA LEU A 72 16.01 3.59 4.91
C LEU A 72 15.03 3.43 6.08
N LEU A 73 15.57 3.50 7.29
CA LEU A 73 14.83 3.65 8.54
C LEU A 73 15.07 5.05 9.10
N TYR A 74 14.11 5.61 9.84
CA TYR A 74 14.22 6.96 10.41
C TYR A 74 14.55 8.06 9.37
N PHE A 75 13.68 8.16 8.36
CA PHE A 75 13.86 9.02 7.20
C PHE A 75 14.02 10.52 7.54
N ARG A 76 13.42 11.00 8.65
CA ARG A 76 13.59 12.37 9.14
C ARG A 76 15.03 12.66 9.57
N GLY A 77 15.67 11.70 10.23
CA GLY A 77 17.07 11.80 10.61
C GLY A 77 17.97 11.88 9.39
N LEU A 78 17.77 10.96 8.43
CA LEU A 78 18.49 10.97 7.16
C LEU A 78 18.30 12.30 6.40
N ALA A 79 17.07 12.80 6.29
CA ALA A 79 16.84 14.08 5.63
C ALA A 79 17.59 15.23 6.32
N THR A 80 17.62 15.23 7.65
CA THR A 80 18.35 16.25 8.42
C THR A 80 19.88 16.12 8.22
N GLU A 81 20.40 14.90 8.31
CA GLU A 81 21.84 14.60 8.14
C GLU A 81 22.37 15.02 6.77
N TYR A 82 21.59 14.79 5.72
CA TYR A 82 21.96 15.13 4.34
C TYR A 82 21.45 16.50 3.88
N GLY A 83 20.90 17.33 4.77
CA GLY A 83 20.39 18.67 4.42
C GLY A 83 19.22 18.67 3.43
N LEU A 84 18.44 17.59 3.37
CA LEU A 84 17.29 17.44 2.50
C LEU A 84 16.05 18.08 3.11
N ALA A 85 15.20 18.67 2.27
CA ALA A 85 13.88 19.13 2.69
C ALA A 85 13.03 17.93 3.14
N TRP A 86 12.51 17.98 4.37
CA TRP A 86 11.63 16.96 4.92
C TRP A 86 10.16 17.24 4.58
N ASP A 87 9.59 18.27 5.20
CA ASP A 87 8.22 18.70 4.95
C ASP A 87 8.21 20.15 4.47
N PRO A 88 7.41 20.48 3.44
CA PRO A 88 7.22 21.85 3.01
C PRO A 88 6.60 22.66 4.15
N LYS A 89 7.20 23.81 4.47
CA LYS A 89 6.66 24.78 5.42
C LYS A 89 6.41 26.11 4.69
N PRO A 90 5.16 26.59 4.59
CA PRO A 90 3.92 25.97 5.08
C PRO A 90 3.50 24.75 4.25
N LEU A 91 2.64 23.91 4.84
CA LEU A 91 2.05 22.78 4.11
C LEU A 91 1.20 23.28 2.93
N PRO A 92 1.21 22.58 1.79
CA PRO A 92 0.37 22.94 0.65
C PRO A 92 -1.12 22.75 0.99
N ARG A 93 -1.99 23.49 0.30
CA ARG A 93 -3.45 23.32 0.45
C ARG A 93 -3.86 21.87 0.12
N PRO A 94 -4.74 21.24 0.91
CA PRO A 94 -5.29 19.92 0.60
C PRO A 94 -5.85 19.84 -0.82
N GLY A 95 -5.70 18.70 -1.48
CA GLY A 95 -6.21 18.46 -2.83
C GLY A 95 -5.38 19.06 -3.99
N LYS A 96 -4.26 19.75 -3.70
CA LYS A 96 -3.38 20.34 -4.73
C LYS A 96 -2.17 19.47 -5.12
N SER A 97 -1.94 18.33 -4.46
CA SER A 97 -0.81 17.48 -4.81
C SER A 97 -1.00 16.85 -6.20
N ARG A 98 0.11 16.53 -6.88
CA ARG A 98 0.09 15.85 -8.19
C ARG A 98 -0.69 14.52 -8.13
N LEU A 99 -0.66 13.83 -6.98
CA LEU A 99 -1.43 12.60 -6.76
C LEU A 99 -2.94 12.84 -6.85
N PHE A 100 -3.45 13.92 -6.26
CA PHE A 100 -4.88 14.28 -6.36
C PHE A 100 -5.29 14.62 -7.80
N GLN A 101 -4.39 15.22 -8.59
CA GLN A 101 -4.66 15.50 -10.00
C GLN A 101 -4.84 14.21 -10.81
N LEU A 102 -4.05 13.17 -10.53
CA LEU A 102 -4.17 11.87 -11.20
C LEU A 102 -5.48 11.14 -10.82
N VAL A 103 -5.88 11.20 -9.55
CA VAL A 103 -7.08 10.48 -9.06
C VAL A 103 -8.38 11.15 -9.51
N ARG A 104 -8.38 12.47 -9.78
CA ARG A 104 -9.58 13.21 -10.23
C ARG A 104 -10.21 12.69 -11.52
N PHE A 105 -9.47 11.95 -12.35
CA PHE A 105 -9.98 11.47 -13.64
C PHE A 105 -11.07 10.39 -13.52
N GLN A 106 -11.15 9.68 -12.38
CA GLN A 106 -12.13 8.60 -12.17
C GLN A 106 -13.46 9.07 -11.57
N ALA A 107 -13.54 10.30 -11.06
CA ALA A 107 -14.71 10.79 -10.34
C ALA A 107 -15.96 10.89 -11.22
N ARG A 108 -15.82 11.22 -12.51
CA ARG A 108 -16.97 11.38 -13.43
C ARG A 108 -17.71 10.07 -13.68
N TRP A 109 -16.97 9.00 -13.98
CA TRP A 109 -17.54 7.66 -14.17
C TRP A 109 -18.17 7.13 -12.89
N PHE A 110 -17.50 7.34 -11.75
CA PHE A 110 -18.03 6.97 -10.44
C PHE A 110 -19.37 7.68 -10.16
N ILE A 111 -19.47 9.00 -10.42
CA ILE A 111 -20.71 9.76 -10.26
C ILE A 111 -21.81 9.23 -11.19
N SER A 112 -21.51 9.03 -12.48
CA SER A 112 -22.48 8.50 -13.44
C SER A 112 -23.03 7.13 -13.03
N LEU A 113 -22.15 6.22 -12.61
CA LEU A 113 -22.56 4.89 -12.14
C LEU A 113 -23.46 4.97 -10.90
N ASN A 114 -23.15 5.85 -9.95
CA ASN A 114 -23.98 6.05 -8.76
C ASN A 114 -25.35 6.65 -9.11
N LEU A 115 -25.41 7.61 -10.04
CA LEU A 115 -26.69 8.18 -10.49
C LEU A 115 -27.56 7.13 -11.19
N ILE A 116 -26.97 6.27 -12.02
CA ILE A 116 -27.68 5.15 -12.66
C ILE A 116 -28.21 4.18 -11.60
N TYR A 117 -27.36 3.80 -10.63
CA TYR A 117 -27.74 2.91 -9.53
C TYR A 117 -28.91 3.47 -8.71
N LEU A 118 -28.84 4.74 -8.31
CA LEU A 118 -29.91 5.42 -7.58
C LEU A 118 -31.20 5.52 -8.43
N GLY A 119 -31.07 5.80 -9.74
CA GLY A 119 -32.20 5.82 -10.66
C GLY A 119 -32.91 4.47 -10.76
N LEU A 120 -32.15 3.37 -10.84
CA LEU A 120 -32.71 2.01 -10.85
C LEU A 120 -33.45 1.67 -9.56
N ILE A 121 -32.90 2.06 -8.40
CA ILE A 121 -33.57 1.88 -7.11
C ILE A 121 -34.91 2.62 -7.07
N LEU A 122 -34.93 3.88 -7.51
CA LEU A 122 -36.15 4.70 -7.52
C LEU A 122 -37.21 4.14 -8.47
N LEU A 123 -36.81 3.72 -9.68
CA LEU A 123 -37.71 3.09 -10.64
C LEU A 123 -38.28 1.77 -10.11
N GLY A 124 -37.43 0.93 -9.50
CA GLY A 124 -37.88 -0.31 -8.87
C GLY A 124 -38.89 -0.06 -7.74
N GLY A 125 -38.60 0.91 -6.86
CA GLY A 125 -39.50 1.30 -5.77
C GLY A 125 -40.84 1.86 -6.26
N LEU A 126 -40.83 2.74 -7.27
CA LEU A 126 -42.05 3.27 -7.89
C LEU A 126 -42.86 2.18 -8.59
N GLY A 127 -42.18 1.26 -9.29
CA GLY A 127 -42.81 0.10 -9.93
C GLY A 127 -43.52 -0.81 -8.92
N GLN A 128 -42.87 -1.09 -7.79
CA GLN A 128 -43.49 -1.84 -6.69
C GLN A 128 -44.72 -1.11 -6.13
N GLN A 129 -44.63 0.20 -5.88
CA GLN A 129 -45.77 0.97 -5.37
C GLN A 129 -46.96 0.98 -6.34
N LEU A 130 -46.71 1.15 -7.64
CA LEU A 130 -47.75 1.10 -8.67
C LEU A 130 -48.37 -0.30 -8.79
N PHE A 131 -47.54 -1.34 -8.77
CA PHE A 131 -48.01 -2.74 -8.79
C PHE A 131 -48.92 -3.06 -7.60
N PHE A 132 -48.52 -2.69 -6.38
CA PHE A 132 -49.37 -2.87 -5.20
C PHE A 132 -50.66 -2.04 -5.25
N ARG A 133 -50.63 -0.83 -5.81
CA ARG A 133 -51.84 -0.02 -6.01
C ARG A 133 -52.80 -0.66 -7.01
N LEU A 134 -52.30 -1.20 -8.11
CA LEU A 134 -53.12 -1.87 -9.12
C LEU A 134 -53.76 -3.16 -8.57
N LEU A 135 -53.00 -3.99 -7.85
CA LEU A 135 -53.54 -5.17 -7.17
C LEU A 135 -54.64 -4.82 -6.16
N ASN A 136 -54.46 -3.76 -5.37
CA ASN A 136 -55.46 -3.32 -4.41
C ASN A 136 -56.73 -2.76 -5.07
N MET A 137 -56.62 -2.16 -6.26
CA MET A 137 -57.78 -1.71 -7.04
C MET A 137 -58.57 -2.89 -7.63
N GLU A 138 -57.89 -3.93 -8.08
CA GLU A 138 -58.52 -5.14 -8.64
C GLU A 138 -59.18 -6.01 -7.55
N ALA A 139 -58.62 -6.00 -6.33
CA ALA A 139 -59.17 -6.70 -5.17
C ALA A 139 -60.30 -5.94 -4.44
N SER A 140 -60.65 -4.72 -4.86
CA SER A 140 -61.77 -3.97 -4.25
C SER A 140 -63.10 -4.51 -4.78
N PRO A 141 -63.94 -5.16 -3.94
CA PRO A 141 -65.22 -5.67 -4.39
C PRO A 141 -66.12 -4.51 -4.80
N LYS A 142 -66.74 -4.61 -5.98
CA LYS A 142 -67.80 -3.70 -6.39
C LYS A 142 -68.94 -3.84 -5.38
N LEU A 143 -69.00 -2.89 -4.44
CA LEU A 143 -70.09 -2.75 -3.48
C LEU A 143 -71.32 -2.22 -4.19
N TRP A 144 -72.04 -3.08 -4.93
CA TRP A 144 -73.49 -3.00 -5.15
C TRP A 144 -74.00 -4.41 -5.45
#